data_AF-A0A2D9H2N8-F1
#
_entry.id   AF-A0A2D9H2N8-F1
#
_cell.length_a   1.000
_cell.length_b   1.000
_cell.length_c   1.000
_cell.angle_alpha   90.00
_cell.angle_beta   90.00
_cell.angle_gamma   90.00
#
_symmetry.space_group_name_H-M   'P 1'
#
loop_
_entity.id
_entity.type
_entity.pdbx_description
1 polymer ?
#
loop_
_entity_poly.entity_id
_entity_poly.type
_entity_poly.pdbx_seq_one_letter_code
_entity_poly.pdbx_strand_id
1 'polypeptide(L)'
;EPATRLALMEALSQAAAEITAAMPTGGVDVRLDGRDLDFVVDAAPPVPPAPPAPPAPPRAEEPEEDASVARITLRLPESLKTKAEDAAAAAGSSLNTWLVQAVRSATHEGAVHVDIDLSSMPFFGSDPGRRGNRRMTGWV
;
A
#
# COMPACT_ATOMS: atom_id res chain seq x y z
N GLU A 1 -24.34 55.29 12.68
CA GLU A 1 -23.37 55.52 13.78
C GLU A 1 -22.06 54.79 13.48
N PRO A 2 -20.92 55.50 13.45
CA PRO A 2 -19.61 54.91 13.15
C PRO A 2 -19.08 54.00 14.27
N ALA A 3 -19.42 54.28 15.53
CA ALA A 3 -19.00 53.48 16.69
C ALA A 3 -19.61 52.07 16.68
N THR A 4 -20.88 51.93 16.31
CA THR A 4 -21.60 50.65 16.21
C THR A 4 -21.00 49.74 15.13
N ARG A 5 -20.53 50.34 14.03
CA ARG A 5 -19.87 49.58 12.95
C ARG A 5 -18.51 49.05 13.40
N LEU A 6 -17.73 49.84 14.12
CA LEU A 6 -16.45 49.41 14.67
C LEU A 6 -16.63 48.26 15.68
N ALA A 7 -17.58 48.40 16.60
CA ALA A 7 -17.89 47.36 17.58
C ALA A 7 -18.32 46.04 16.92
N LEU A 8 -19.08 46.10 15.82
CA LEU A 8 -19.49 44.90 15.07
C LEU A 8 -18.31 44.23 14.35
N MET A 9 -17.40 45.01 13.76
CA MET A 9 -16.19 44.47 13.13
C MET A 9 -15.27 43.80 14.14
N GLU A 10 -15.12 44.41 15.32
CA GLU A 10 -14.33 43.87 16.41
C GLU A 10 -14.92 42.57 16.95
N ALA A 11 -16.24 42.52 17.15
CA ALA A 11 -16.95 41.30 17.57
C ALA A 11 -16.82 40.16 16.55
N LEU A 12 -16.94 40.46 15.25
CA LEU A 12 -16.81 39.44 14.19
C LEU A 12 -15.37 38.95 14.03
N SER A 13 -14.38 39.83 14.16
CA SER A 13 -12.96 39.46 14.14
C SER A 13 -12.62 38.55 15.32
N GLN A 14 -13.11 38.88 16.53
CA GLN A 14 -12.91 38.06 17.71
C GLN A 14 -13.58 36.69 17.57
N ALA A 15 -14.80 36.64 17.03
CA ALA A 15 -15.50 35.38 16.78
C ALA A 15 -14.76 34.49 15.77
N ALA A 16 -14.21 35.07 14.69
CA ALA A 16 -13.43 34.32 13.70
C ALA A 16 -12.13 33.74 14.30
N ALA A 17 -11.47 34.49 15.19
CA ALA A 17 -10.28 34.01 15.90
C ALA A 17 -10.61 32.84 16.85
N GLU A 18 -11.74 32.91 17.56
CA GLU A 18 -12.20 31.83 18.45
C GLU A 18 -12.56 30.56 17.68
N ILE A 19 -13.26 30.71 16.55
CA ILE A 19 -13.60 29.59 15.66
C ILE A 19 -12.33 28.96 15.08
N THR A 20 -11.37 29.77 14.63
CA THR A 20 -10.08 29.28 14.12
C THR A 20 -9.29 28.53 15.19
N ALA A 21 -9.31 28.99 16.44
CA ALA A 21 -8.65 28.30 17.55
C ALA A 21 -9.31 26.96 17.89
N ALA A 22 -10.62 26.82 17.66
CA ALA A 22 -11.37 25.59 17.85
C ALA A 22 -11.24 24.60 16.68
N MET A 23 -10.71 25.04 15.53
CA MET A 23 -10.53 24.20 14.35
C MET A 23 -9.19 23.44 14.40
N PRO A 24 -9.19 22.09 14.33
CA PRO A 24 -7.95 21.29 14.37
C PRO A 24 -7.07 21.44 13.12
N THR A 25 -7.68 21.79 11.99
CA THR A 25 -7.00 21.93 10.69
C THR A 25 -7.73 23.00 9.87
N GLY A 26 -6.96 23.92 9.30
CA GLY A 26 -7.53 25.07 8.59
C GLY A 26 -7.88 26.25 9.52
N GLY A 27 -8.47 27.30 8.96
CA GLY A 27 -8.86 28.52 9.69
C GLY A 27 -9.97 29.29 8.99
N VAL A 28 -10.57 30.24 9.71
CA VAL A 28 -11.66 31.09 9.22
C VAL A 28 -11.25 32.55 9.30
N ASP A 29 -11.31 33.24 8.16
CA ASP A 29 -11.05 34.68 8.04
C ASP A 29 -12.32 35.43 7.61
N VAL A 30 -12.39 36.72 7.90
CA VAL A 30 -13.52 37.59 7.53
C VAL A 30 -13.00 38.65 6.57
N ARG A 31 -13.43 38.55 5.31
CA ARG A 31 -13.05 39.49 4.25
C ARG A 31 -14.17 40.50 4.04
N LEU A 32 -13.81 41.78 3.97
CA LEU A 32 -14.73 42.85 3.59
C LEU A 32 -14.60 43.11 2.08
N ASP A 33 -15.70 42.96 1.35
CA ASP A 33 -15.82 43.36 -0.06
C ASP A 33 -16.80 44.53 -0.17
N GLY A 34 -16.26 45.75 -0.24
CA GLY A 34 -17.04 46.99 -0.25
C GLY A 34 -17.84 47.18 1.04
N ARG A 35 -19.13 46.80 1.01
CA ARG A 35 -20.06 46.90 2.15
C ARG A 35 -20.47 45.54 2.70
N ASP A 36 -20.11 44.46 2.02
CA ASP A 36 -20.51 43.09 2.34
C ASP A 36 -19.36 42.36 3.04
N LEU A 37 -19.71 41.46 3.96
CA LEU A 37 -18.78 40.66 4.75
C LEU A 37 -18.88 39.22 4.28
N ASP A 38 -17.73 38.61 4.03
CA ASP A 38 -17.64 37.24 3.55
C ASP A 38 -16.72 36.43 4.46
N PHE A 39 -17.12 35.18 4.74
CA PHE A 39 -16.35 34.28 5.59
C PHE A 39 -15.56 33.32 4.70
N VAL A 40 -14.24 33.41 4.76
CA VAL A 40 -13.34 32.55 4.01
C VAL A 40 -12.87 31.43 4.92
N VAL A 41 -13.28 30.21 4.62
CA VAL A 41 -12.82 29.02 5.34
C VAL A 41 -11.67 28.40 4.54
N ASP A 42 -10.46 28.52 5.07
CA ASP A 42 -9.31 27.80 4.55
C ASP A 42 -9.27 26.42 5.20
N ALA A 43 -9.79 25.42 4.52
CA ALA A 43 -9.63 24.04 4.96
C ALA A 43 -8.28 23.54 4.46
N ALA A 44 -7.35 23.30 5.39
CA ALA A 44 -6.06 22.70 5.06
C ALA A 44 -6.30 21.40 4.25
N PRO A 45 -5.60 21.19 3.12
CA PRO A 45 -5.76 19.97 2.35
C PRO A 45 -5.47 18.77 3.25
N PRO A 46 -6.20 17.65 3.07
CA PRO A 46 -6.00 16.46 3.88
C PRO A 46 -4.54 16.07 3.81
N VAL A 47 -3.85 16.15 4.95
CA VAL A 47 -2.46 15.72 5.06
C VAL A 47 -2.47 14.23 4.73
N PRO A 48 -1.82 13.79 3.63
CA PRO A 48 -1.68 12.37 3.38
C PRO A 48 -1.00 11.75 4.60
N PRO A 49 -1.42 10.55 5.04
CA PRO A 49 -0.89 9.94 6.26
C PRO A 49 0.64 9.97 6.18
N ALA A 50 1.25 10.61 7.18
CA ALA A 50 2.69 10.70 7.25
C ALA A 50 3.26 9.27 7.14
N PRO A 51 4.26 9.02 6.28
CA PRO A 51 4.92 7.73 6.27
C PRO A 51 5.39 7.43 7.70
N PRO A 52 5.20 6.18 8.19
CA PRO A 52 5.57 5.84 9.56
C PRO A 52 7.03 6.21 9.79
N ALA A 53 7.31 6.83 10.93
CA ALA A 53 8.67 7.15 11.33
C ALA A 53 9.53 5.88 11.22
N PRO A 54 10.76 5.96 10.67
CA PRO A 54 11.66 4.82 10.63
C PRO A 54 11.79 4.28 12.06
N PRO A 55 11.70 2.94 12.26
CA PRO A 55 11.75 2.37 13.59
C PRO A 55 13.05 2.78 14.27
N ALA A 56 12.96 3.16 15.54
CA ALA A 56 14.13 3.39 16.37
C ALA A 56 15.04 2.14 16.30
N PRO A 57 16.37 2.29 16.26
CA PRO A 57 17.27 1.15 16.25
C PRO A 57 16.92 0.24 17.44
N PRO A 58 16.74 -1.07 17.22
CA PRO A 58 16.28 -1.97 18.26
C PRO A 58 17.27 -1.94 19.43
N ARG A 59 16.74 -1.69 20.63
CA ARG A 59 17.46 -1.98 21.87
C ARG A 59 17.70 -3.49 21.87
N ALA A 60 18.94 -3.90 22.09
CA ALA A 60 19.30 -5.31 22.16
C ALA A 60 18.46 -5.99 23.25
N GLU A 61 17.47 -6.77 22.82
CA GLU A 61 16.74 -7.72 23.64
C GLU A 61 17.23 -9.12 23.25
N GLU A 62 17.44 -9.94 24.26
CA GLU A 62 18.05 -11.27 24.21
C GLU A 62 17.26 -12.24 23.31
N PRO A 63 17.89 -13.32 22.79
CA PRO A 63 17.33 -14.09 21.70
C PRO A 63 16.19 -15.00 22.21
N GLU A 64 14.95 -14.56 22.02
CA GLU A 64 13.84 -15.50 21.87
C GLU A 64 13.77 -15.92 20.42
N GLU A 65 14.02 -17.22 20.20
CA GLU A 65 14.10 -17.93 18.92
C GLU A 65 12.76 -18.05 18.18
N ASP A 66 11.87 -17.06 18.30
CA ASP A 66 10.60 -17.02 17.56
C ASP A 66 10.73 -16.13 16.32
N ALA A 67 11.18 -16.79 15.24
CA ALA A 67 11.00 -16.47 13.83
C ALA A 67 10.66 -15.00 13.49
N SER A 68 11.65 -14.26 13.04
CA SER A 68 11.48 -12.91 12.48
C SER A 68 10.45 -12.89 11.34
N VAL A 69 9.20 -12.50 11.66
CA VAL A 69 8.12 -12.40 10.66
C VAL A 69 8.30 -11.11 9.87
N ALA A 70 8.59 -11.22 8.57
CA ALA A 70 8.64 -10.08 7.65
C ALA A 70 7.23 -9.70 7.17
N ARG A 71 6.84 -8.42 7.32
CA ARG A 71 5.56 -7.89 6.84
C ARG A 71 5.67 -7.40 5.39
N ILE A 72 4.74 -7.81 4.53
CA ILE A 72 4.70 -7.44 3.11
C ILE A 72 3.30 -6.93 2.76
N THR A 73 3.20 -5.84 1.97
CA THR A 73 1.95 -5.32 1.41
C THR A 73 1.88 -5.66 -0.07
N LEU A 74 0.93 -6.50 -0.47
CA LEU A 74 0.74 -6.95 -1.86
C LEU A 74 -0.46 -6.24 -2.50
N ARG A 75 -0.29 -5.71 -3.71
CA ARG A 75 -1.37 -5.14 -4.53
C ARG A 75 -1.67 -6.06 -5.69
N LEU A 76 -2.89 -6.58 -5.75
CA LEU A 76 -3.34 -7.49 -6.81
C LEU A 76 -4.43 -6.83 -7.64
N PRO A 77 -4.46 -7.05 -8.97
CA PRO A 77 -5.65 -6.82 -9.77
C PRO A 77 -6.84 -7.63 -9.23
N GLU A 78 -8.05 -7.08 -9.32
CA GLU A 78 -9.26 -7.69 -8.74
C GLU A 78 -9.50 -9.13 -9.23
N SER A 79 -9.29 -9.37 -10.52
CA SER A 79 -9.43 -10.70 -11.12
C SER A 79 -8.46 -11.76 -10.56
N LEU A 80 -7.29 -11.34 -10.07
CA LEU A 80 -6.33 -12.25 -9.44
C LEU A 80 -6.67 -12.49 -7.96
N LYS A 81 -7.18 -11.47 -7.27
CA LYS A 81 -7.65 -11.61 -5.89
C LYS A 81 -8.79 -12.63 -5.79
N THR A 82 -9.82 -12.52 -6.64
CA THR A 82 -10.96 -13.46 -6.63
C THR A 82 -10.52 -14.90 -6.85
N LYS A 83 -9.63 -15.14 -7.83
CA LYS A 83 -9.09 -16.49 -8.09
C LYS A 83 -8.31 -17.05 -6.90
N ALA A 84 -7.55 -16.21 -6.20
CA ALA A 84 -6.81 -16.62 -5.01
C ALA A 84 -7.75 -16.94 -3.83
N GLU A 85 -8.83 -16.18 -3.66
CA GLU A 85 -9.86 -16.43 -2.65
C GLU A 85 -10.59 -17.75 -2.91
N ASP A 86 -10.97 -18.04 -4.16
CA ASP A 86 -11.60 -19.31 -4.54
C ASP A 86 -10.68 -20.51 -4.27
N ALA A 87 -9.39 -20.38 -4.61
CA ALA A 87 -8.39 -21.43 -4.36
C ALA A 87 -8.14 -21.64 -2.85
N ALA A 88 -8.12 -20.56 -2.06
CA ALA A 88 -8.00 -20.63 -0.61
C ALA A 88 -9.23 -21.29 0.04
N ALA A 89 -10.43 -20.94 -0.44
CA ALA A 89 -11.69 -21.53 0.00
C ALA A 89 -11.78 -23.02 -0.33
N ALA A 90 -11.35 -23.44 -1.52
CA ALA A 90 -11.25 -24.85 -1.91
C ALA A 90 -10.27 -25.63 -1.02
N ALA A 91 -9.20 -24.97 -0.56
CA ALA A 91 -8.24 -25.54 0.39
C ALA A 91 -8.68 -25.46 1.86
N GLY A 92 -9.85 -24.89 2.17
CA GLY A 92 -10.37 -24.75 3.52
C GLY A 92 -9.50 -23.85 4.43
N SER A 93 -8.75 -22.92 3.83
CA SER A 93 -7.78 -22.08 4.53
C SER A 93 -8.03 -20.60 4.28
N SER A 94 -7.56 -19.73 5.18
CA SER A 94 -7.63 -18.29 4.94
C SER A 94 -6.72 -17.90 3.77
N LEU A 95 -7.07 -16.82 3.05
CA LEU A 95 -6.25 -16.30 1.97
C LEU A 95 -4.80 -16.04 2.40
N ASN A 96 -4.59 -15.51 3.62
CA ASN A 96 -3.25 -15.26 4.14
C ASN A 96 -2.46 -16.57 4.34
N THR A 97 -3.08 -17.57 4.96
CA THR A 97 -2.47 -18.90 5.15
C THR A 97 -2.15 -19.56 3.81
N TRP A 98 -3.08 -19.49 2.86
CA TRP A 98 -2.91 -20.03 1.52
C TRP A 98 -1.77 -19.33 0.77
N LEU A 99 -1.67 -18.00 0.84
CA LEU A 99 -0.58 -17.23 0.24
C LEU A 99 0.78 -17.56 0.87
N VAL A 100 0.85 -17.67 2.20
CA VAL A 100 2.08 -18.09 2.89
C VAL A 100 2.50 -19.48 2.45
N GLN A 101 1.55 -20.42 2.31
CA GLN A 101 1.85 -21.77 1.84
C GLN A 101 2.27 -21.78 0.37
N ALA A 102 1.63 -20.99 -0.49
CA ALA A 102 2.03 -20.85 -1.89
C ALA A 102 3.45 -20.29 -2.03
N VAL A 103 3.81 -19.27 -1.25
CA VAL A 103 5.16 -18.72 -1.21
C VAL A 103 6.15 -19.74 -0.67
N ARG A 104 5.80 -20.50 0.39
CA ARG A 104 6.63 -21.60 0.89
C ARG A 104 6.85 -22.66 -0.19
N SER A 105 5.81 -23.13 -0.87
CA SER A 105 5.96 -24.08 -1.97
C SER A 105 6.86 -23.53 -3.07
N ALA A 106 6.63 -22.29 -3.52
CA ALA A 106 7.44 -21.66 -4.56
C ALA A 106 8.92 -21.47 -4.16
N THR A 107 9.21 -21.23 -2.88
CA THR A 107 10.59 -21.08 -2.39
C THR A 107 11.28 -22.40 -2.05
N HIS A 108 10.53 -23.43 -1.66
CA HIS A 108 11.05 -24.79 -1.46
C HIS A 108 11.25 -25.50 -2.81
N GLU A 109 10.43 -25.18 -3.82
CA GLU A 109 10.54 -25.69 -5.20
C GLU A 109 11.59 -24.94 -6.04
N GLY A 110 12.31 -23.97 -5.43
CA GLY A 110 13.58 -23.46 -5.96
C GLY A 110 14.71 -24.50 -6.02
N ALA A 111 14.47 -25.72 -5.50
CA ALA A 111 15.37 -26.88 -5.62
C ALA A 111 14.84 -28.00 -6.53
N VAL A 112 13.67 -27.86 -7.15
CA VAL A 112 13.21 -28.82 -8.16
C VAL A 112 12.78 -28.08 -9.41
N HIS A 113 13.79 -27.65 -10.17
CA HIS A 113 13.66 -27.66 -11.61
C HIS A 113 13.38 -29.12 -11.98
N VAL A 114 12.10 -29.51 -12.04
CA VAL A 114 11.69 -30.79 -12.61
C VAL A 114 11.93 -30.65 -14.12
N ASP A 115 13.20 -30.68 -14.51
CA ASP A 115 13.58 -31.21 -15.80
C ASP A 115 13.26 -32.71 -15.70
N ILE A 116 11.99 -33.07 -15.99
CA ILE A 116 11.74 -34.46 -16.37
C ILE A 116 12.49 -34.62 -17.69
N ASP A 117 13.72 -35.09 -17.60
CA ASP A 117 14.47 -35.61 -18.72
C ASP A 117 13.73 -36.86 -19.23
N LEU A 118 12.78 -36.64 -20.13
CA LEU A 118 12.07 -37.69 -20.87
C LEU A 118 13.00 -38.47 -21.82
N SER A 119 14.31 -38.17 -21.85
CA SER A 119 15.29 -38.88 -22.68
C SER A 119 15.79 -40.19 -22.07
N SER A 120 15.53 -40.44 -20.78
CA SER A 120 16.11 -41.58 -20.06
C SER A 120 15.21 -42.82 -19.96
N MET A 121 14.05 -42.83 -20.63
CA MET A 121 13.26 -44.05 -20.78
C MET A 121 13.89 -44.97 -21.83
N PRO A 122 14.36 -46.18 -21.48
CA PRO A 122 14.74 -47.15 -22.48
C PRO A 122 13.46 -47.63 -23.18
N PHE A 123 13.60 -48.05 -24.44
CA PHE A 123 12.57 -48.62 -25.31
C PHE A 123 11.75 -47.60 -26.14
N PHE A 124 12.29 -47.14 -27.27
CA PHE A 124 11.95 -47.60 -28.64
C PHE A 124 12.43 -46.61 -29.71
N GLY A 125 13.27 -47.08 -30.64
CA GLY A 125 13.21 -46.70 -32.07
C GLY A 125 13.92 -45.44 -32.55
N SER A 126 14.82 -45.63 -33.51
CA SER A 126 15.57 -44.66 -34.34
C SER A 126 14.73 -43.60 -35.08
N ASP A 127 15.25 -42.37 -35.22
CA ASP A 127 15.86 -41.82 -36.47
C ASP A 127 16.39 -40.37 -36.24
N PRO A 128 17.51 -39.92 -36.85
CA PRO A 128 18.10 -38.61 -36.60
C PRO A 128 17.75 -37.61 -37.69
N GLY A 129 17.25 -36.44 -37.29
CA GLY A 129 17.20 -35.31 -38.20
C GLY A 129 16.40 -34.15 -37.65
N ARG A 130 17.07 -33.12 -37.12
CA ARG A 130 17.11 -31.77 -37.71
C ARG A 130 17.78 -30.79 -36.74
N ARG A 131 18.87 -30.16 -37.21
CA ARG A 131 19.48 -28.99 -36.59
C ARG A 131 18.50 -27.81 -36.62
N GLY A 132 18.38 -27.10 -35.49
CA GLY A 132 17.60 -25.87 -35.38
C GLY A 132 18.23 -24.92 -34.37
N ASN A 133 19.13 -24.08 -34.87
CA ASN A 133 19.81 -22.98 -34.17
C ASN A 133 18.78 -22.09 -33.42
N ARG A 134 18.90 -21.92 -32.09
CA ARG A 134 18.09 -20.93 -31.35
C ARG A 134 18.99 -20.00 -30.52
N ARG A 135 19.00 -18.74 -30.95
CA ARG A 135 19.76 -17.62 -30.39
C ARG A 135 19.09 -17.09 -29.12
N MET A 136 19.92 -16.73 -28.14
CA MET A 136 19.59 -15.97 -26.93
C MET A 136 19.38 -14.48 -27.22
N THR A 137 18.34 -13.90 -26.61
CA THR A 137 18.17 -12.47 -26.23
C THR A 137 17.29 -12.50 -24.97
N GLY A 138 17.56 -11.96 -23.79
CA GLY A 138 18.36 -10.80 -23.35
C GLY A 138 17.39 -9.68 -22.92
N TRP A 139 17.44 -9.20 -21.66
CA TRP A 139 16.99 -7.87 -21.21
C TRP A 139 17.76 -7.44 -19.93
N VAL A 140 18.00 -6.13 -19.82
CA VAL A 140 18.62 -5.39 -18.69
C VAL A 140 17.54 -4.99 -17.69
#